data_AF-A0A7C8BTP2-F1
#
_entry.id   AF-A0A7C8BTP2-F1
#
_cell.length_a   1.000
_cell.length_b   1.000
_cell.length_c   1.000
_cell.angle_alpha   90.00
_cell.angle_beta   90.00
_cell.angle_gamma   90.00
#
_symmetry.space_group_name_H-M   'P 1'
#
loop_
_entity.id
_entity.type
_entity.pdbx_description
1 polymer ?
#
loop_
_entity_poly.entity_id
_entity_poly.type
_entity_poly.pdbx_seq_one_letter_code
_entity_poly.pdbx_strand_id
1 'polypeptide(L)'
;MAAFEVEAGPSTTEEEVGAEIRGAHAKAAREREETAEKPADGARPDARRSSERHGRCEDGERGDADGAAAGSGATSAHGPSAGVAGATPEVPHAAAEPKTGRRHPLAWDRDAEAPLDEDEREENNAILSLVLDPAVDPLVALARLSVESIVGSGEVLAAPQGLPDAMTRRRAGTFVSLHKEGKLRGCIGTIAPAQSCLAEEIIMNGVAAATEDPRFPQVRPDELDTLSYSVDVLGEPEPVDSLEQLDPARYGVIVTRGFKRGLLLPDLEGVDTVMDQIAIAKQKAGIAPDEDARLERFEVVRHTRGGDARCA
;
A
#
# COMPACT_ATOMS: atom_id res chain seq x y z
N MET A 1 -45.34 44.07 -6.34
CA MET A 1 -44.21 43.18 -6.71
C MET A 1 -42.94 43.97 -6.53
N ALA A 2 -41.98 43.43 -5.79
CA ALA A 2 -40.61 43.95 -5.73
C ALA A 2 -39.69 42.85 -6.26
N ALA A 3 -38.72 43.20 -7.08
CA ALA A 3 -37.64 42.29 -7.44
C ALA A 3 -36.66 42.17 -6.27
N PHE A 4 -35.99 41.02 -6.16
CA PHE A 4 -34.88 40.83 -5.24
C PHE A 4 -33.67 40.49 -6.09
N GLU A 5 -32.76 41.46 -6.23
CA GLU A 5 -31.49 41.26 -6.92
C GLU A 5 -30.56 40.46 -5.99
N VAL A 6 -29.88 39.45 -6.54
CA VAL A 6 -28.88 38.66 -5.83
C VAL A 6 -27.53 39.09 -6.37
N GLU A 7 -26.76 39.83 -5.58
CA GLU A 7 -25.38 40.17 -5.94
C GLU A 7 -24.53 38.89 -5.90
N ALA A 8 -23.75 38.66 -6.96
CA ALA A 8 -22.76 37.59 -6.98
C ALA A 8 -21.52 38.02 -6.18
N GLY A 9 -21.16 37.23 -5.17
CA GLY A 9 -19.86 37.34 -4.53
C GLY A 9 -18.71 37.05 -5.52
N PRO A 10 -17.48 37.53 -5.25
CA PRO A 10 -16.36 37.30 -6.15
C PRO A 10 -16.05 35.81 -6.28
N SER A 11 -16.06 35.32 -7.52
CA SER A 11 -15.56 33.99 -7.85
C SER A 11 -14.03 34.01 -7.83
N THR A 12 -13.42 33.52 -6.75
CA THR A 12 -12.01 33.10 -6.79
C THR A 12 -11.84 31.98 -7.81
N THR A 13 -10.75 32.03 -8.56
CA THR A 13 -10.47 31.13 -9.67
C THR A 13 -9.59 29.95 -9.23
N GLU A 14 -9.65 28.85 -9.99
CA GLU A 14 -8.83 27.65 -9.75
C GLU A 14 -7.32 27.97 -9.75
N GLU A 15 -6.90 28.98 -10.52
CA GLU A 15 -5.53 29.47 -10.59
C GLU A 15 -5.08 30.15 -9.28
N GLU A 16 -5.98 30.88 -8.60
CA GLU A 16 -5.73 31.55 -7.32
C GLU A 16 -5.62 30.53 -6.17
N VAL A 17 -6.56 29.58 -6.07
CA VAL A 17 -6.51 28.52 -5.05
C VAL A 17 -5.26 27.65 -5.23
N GLY A 18 -4.92 27.29 -6.47
CA GLY A 18 -3.67 26.59 -6.78
C GLY A 18 -2.42 27.42 -6.45
N ALA A 19 -2.48 28.75 -6.55
CA ALA A 19 -1.38 29.63 -6.16
C ALA A 19 -1.23 29.75 -4.63
N GLU A 20 -2.33 29.74 -3.89
CA GLU A 20 -2.36 29.78 -2.42
C GLU A 20 -1.77 28.50 -1.81
N ILE A 21 -2.13 27.33 -2.34
CA ILE A 21 -1.53 26.03 -1.97
C ILE A 21 -0.02 26.02 -2.25
N ARG A 22 0.41 26.45 -3.46
CA ARG A 22 1.85 26.61 -3.78
C ARG A 22 2.55 27.60 -2.84
N GLY A 23 1.87 28.66 -2.41
CA GLY A 23 2.36 29.63 -1.42
C GLY A 23 2.57 29.02 -0.04
N ALA A 24 1.63 28.21 0.44
CA ALA A 24 1.72 27.52 1.73
C ALA A 24 2.93 26.56 1.77
N HIS A 25 3.09 25.71 0.76
CA HIS A 25 4.26 24.80 0.66
C HIS A 25 5.58 25.57 0.56
N ALA A 26 5.65 26.64 -0.25
CA ALA A 26 6.85 27.45 -0.40
C ALA A 26 7.24 28.21 0.89
N LYS A 27 6.26 28.58 1.73
CA LYS A 27 6.49 29.16 3.06
C LYS A 27 7.06 28.12 4.02
N ALA A 28 6.40 26.96 4.14
CA ALA A 28 6.82 25.88 5.04
C ALA A 28 8.24 25.36 4.72
N ALA A 29 8.62 25.31 3.43
CA ALA A 29 9.98 24.95 3.02
C ALA A 29 11.04 25.92 3.55
N ARG A 30 10.79 27.25 3.46
CA ARG A 30 11.74 28.28 3.93
C ARG A 30 11.90 28.29 5.44
N GLU A 31 10.81 28.10 6.18
CA GLU A 31 10.84 28.05 7.65
C GLU A 31 11.62 26.82 8.18
N ARG A 32 11.66 25.72 7.40
CA ARG A 32 12.51 24.53 7.66
C ARG A 32 13.99 24.74 7.29
N GLU A 33 14.29 25.59 6.31
CA GLU A 33 15.68 25.94 5.93
C GLU A 33 16.32 26.92 6.95
N GLU A 34 15.58 27.97 7.34
CA GLU A 34 16.04 28.99 8.31
C GLU A 34 16.24 28.44 9.74
N THR A 35 15.57 27.33 10.09
CA THR A 35 15.75 26.65 11.38
C THR A 35 16.93 25.65 11.40
N ALA A 36 17.47 25.25 10.26
CA ALA A 36 18.57 24.29 10.17
C ALA A 36 19.97 24.90 10.43
N GLU A 37 20.14 26.22 10.23
CA GLU A 37 21.48 26.85 10.17
C GLU A 37 22.05 27.32 11.53
N LYS A 38 21.43 26.94 12.66
CA LYS A 38 21.77 27.48 13.99
C LYS A 38 22.54 26.48 14.87
N PRO A 39 23.89 26.59 14.98
CA PRO A 39 24.68 25.67 15.78
C PRO A 39 24.49 25.90 17.29
N ALA A 40 24.38 24.81 18.06
CA ALA A 40 24.38 24.86 19.51
C ALA A 40 25.82 24.94 20.07
N ASP A 41 26.11 25.97 20.86
CA ASP A 41 27.40 26.17 21.54
C ASP A 41 27.33 25.76 23.03
N GLY A 42 28.44 25.24 23.57
CA GLY A 42 28.55 24.72 24.95
C GLY A 42 29.43 23.46 25.07
N ALA A 43 30.42 23.47 25.97
CA ALA A 43 31.53 22.51 25.95
C ALA A 43 31.68 21.58 27.18
N ARG A 44 32.09 20.32 26.89
CA ARG A 44 33.12 19.41 27.49
C ARG A 44 33.69 19.68 28.92
N PRO A 45 34.31 18.69 29.63
CA PRO A 45 34.75 17.31 29.26
C PRO A 45 34.13 16.23 30.21
N ASP A 46 34.64 15.02 30.54
CA ASP A 46 35.88 14.23 30.29
C ASP A 46 35.59 12.70 30.42
N ALA A 47 36.63 11.87 30.21
CA ALA A 47 37.02 10.70 31.03
C ALA A 47 36.77 9.25 30.53
N ARG A 48 37.83 8.69 29.91
CA ARG A 48 38.38 7.32 30.08
C ARG A 48 37.56 6.13 29.49
N ARG A 49 38.08 5.46 28.45
CA ARG A 49 38.91 4.22 28.51
C ARG A 49 38.08 2.96 28.86
N SER A 50 37.75 2.06 27.93
CA SER A 50 38.63 1.09 27.19
C SER A 50 37.91 0.62 25.89
N SER A 51 38.38 -0.27 25.01
CA SER A 51 39.51 -1.23 24.99
C SER A 51 39.96 -1.54 23.54
N GLU A 52 40.93 -2.46 23.40
CA GLU A 52 41.43 -3.13 22.18
C GLU A 52 40.42 -3.29 21.02
N ARG A 53 40.76 -2.91 19.78
CA ARG A 53 41.74 -3.54 18.86
C ARG A 53 41.43 -5.02 18.58
N HIS A 54 40.86 -5.31 17.41
CA HIS A 54 41.48 -6.16 16.38
C HIS A 54 40.82 -5.95 15.02
N GLY A 55 41.61 -5.93 13.96
CA GLY A 55 41.12 -5.88 12.59
C GLY A 55 42.27 -6.09 11.61
N ARG A 56 42.18 -7.17 10.82
CA ARG A 56 42.77 -7.29 9.49
C ARG A 56 42.05 -8.42 8.75
N CYS A 57 41.55 -8.12 7.56
CA CYS A 57 41.22 -9.12 6.54
C CYS A 57 42.41 -9.18 5.58
N GLU A 58 42.76 -10.35 5.06
CA GLU A 58 43.56 -10.54 3.83
C GLU A 58 43.59 -12.04 3.47
N ASP A 59 42.78 -12.39 2.47
CA ASP A 59 43.04 -13.28 1.32
C ASP A 59 43.91 -14.56 1.44
N GLY A 60 43.41 -15.68 0.91
CA GLY A 60 44.17 -16.95 0.79
C GLY A 60 43.52 -17.99 -0.14
N GLU A 61 44.22 -18.35 -1.22
CA GLU A 61 43.78 -19.17 -2.35
C GLU A 61 43.51 -20.67 -2.11
N ARG A 62 42.61 -21.25 -2.95
CA ARG A 62 42.61 -22.60 -3.60
C ARG A 62 42.77 -23.90 -2.79
N GLY A 63 42.02 -24.94 -3.20
CA GLY A 63 42.38 -26.35 -3.00
C GLY A 63 41.28 -27.34 -3.41
N ASP A 64 41.54 -28.19 -4.41
CA ASP A 64 40.67 -29.30 -4.83
C ASP A 64 40.82 -30.54 -3.92
N ALA A 65 39.74 -31.32 -3.74
CA ALA A 65 39.81 -32.71 -3.24
C ALA A 65 38.54 -33.52 -3.56
N ASP A 66 38.70 -34.70 -4.17
CA ASP A 66 37.67 -35.75 -4.25
C ASP A 66 37.43 -36.44 -2.89
N GLY A 67 36.22 -36.97 -2.66
CA GLY A 67 35.90 -37.73 -1.44
C GLY A 67 34.58 -38.51 -1.52
N ALA A 68 34.66 -39.82 -1.74
CA ALA A 68 33.51 -40.69 -2.02
C ALA A 68 32.85 -41.34 -0.78
N ALA A 69 31.72 -42.02 -1.04
CA ALA A 69 31.05 -43.05 -0.21
C ALA A 69 30.27 -42.59 1.04
N ALA A 70 29.38 -43.40 1.66
CA ALA A 70 28.36 -44.37 1.20
C ALA A 70 27.70 -45.01 2.45
N GLY A 71 26.48 -45.54 2.34
CA GLY A 71 25.78 -46.29 3.41
C GLY A 71 24.45 -45.61 3.81
N SER A 72 23.24 -46.17 3.67
CA SER A 72 22.67 -47.54 3.70
C SER A 72 22.24 -48.02 5.08
N GLY A 73 20.93 -48.32 5.22
CA GLY A 73 20.32 -49.02 6.36
C GLY A 73 19.56 -48.11 7.34
N ALA A 74 18.44 -48.53 7.95
CA ALA A 74 17.66 -49.76 7.71
C ALA A 74 16.21 -49.65 8.25
N THR A 75 15.32 -50.54 7.76
CA THR A 75 14.12 -51.15 8.40
C THR A 75 13.47 -50.44 9.61
N SER A 76 12.21 -49.99 9.59
CA SER A 76 10.94 -50.76 9.41
C SER A 76 10.68 -51.88 10.42
N ALA A 77 9.70 -51.70 11.33
CA ALA A 77 8.82 -52.76 11.87
C ALA A 77 7.69 -52.24 12.80
N HIS A 78 6.44 -52.60 12.47
CA HIS A 78 5.31 -53.02 13.34
C HIS A 78 4.85 -52.21 14.59
N GLY A 79 3.52 -52.02 14.70
CA GLY A 79 2.79 -51.78 15.97
C GLY A 79 2.35 -53.10 16.66
N PRO A 80 1.19 -53.18 17.38
CA PRO A 80 0.11 -52.19 17.49
C PRO A 80 -0.57 -52.06 18.90
N SER A 81 -1.68 -51.29 18.93
CA SER A 81 -2.90 -51.48 19.77
C SER A 81 -2.99 -50.87 21.18
N ALA A 82 -4.22 -50.95 21.73
CA ALA A 82 -4.72 -50.47 23.02
C ALA A 82 -4.81 -48.94 23.20
N GLY A 83 -6.03 -48.44 23.41
CA GLY A 83 -6.30 -47.05 23.82
C GLY A 83 -6.91 -46.99 25.22
N VAL A 84 -6.91 -45.79 25.81
CA VAL A 84 -7.56 -45.51 27.10
C VAL A 84 -8.21 -44.13 27.03
N ALA A 85 -9.44 -43.98 27.52
CA ALA A 85 -10.09 -42.67 27.62
C ALA A 85 -9.50 -41.87 28.79
N GLY A 86 -9.23 -40.58 28.58
CA GLY A 86 -8.64 -39.68 29.58
C GLY A 86 -9.11 -38.24 29.35
N ALA A 87 -9.69 -37.64 30.40
CA ALA A 87 -10.42 -36.37 30.39
C ALA A 87 -9.73 -35.19 29.66
N THR A 88 -10.52 -34.38 28.98
CA THR A 88 -10.18 -33.00 28.62
C THR A 88 -10.02 -32.14 29.88
N PRO A 89 -8.89 -31.44 30.08
CA PRO A 89 -8.79 -30.42 31.11
C PRO A 89 -9.43 -29.12 30.61
N GLU A 90 -10.57 -28.74 31.16
CA GLU A 90 -11.14 -27.41 30.97
C GLU A 90 -10.23 -26.36 31.63
N VAL A 91 -9.63 -25.47 30.84
CA VAL A 91 -8.84 -24.35 31.37
C VAL A 91 -9.79 -23.18 31.62
N PRO A 92 -9.99 -22.72 32.87
CA PRO A 92 -10.97 -21.69 33.17
C PRO A 92 -10.58 -20.34 32.58
N HIS A 93 -11.47 -19.76 31.78
CA HIS A 93 -11.27 -18.48 31.13
C HIS A 93 -11.41 -17.32 32.14
N ALA A 94 -10.38 -17.09 32.95
CA ALA A 94 -10.31 -15.98 33.87
C ALA A 94 -10.40 -14.65 33.09
N ALA A 95 -11.49 -13.90 33.30
CA ALA A 95 -11.65 -12.58 32.71
C ALA A 95 -10.68 -11.59 33.37
N ALA A 96 -9.56 -11.31 32.69
CA ALA A 96 -8.64 -10.27 33.09
C ALA A 96 -9.18 -8.90 32.64
N GLU A 97 -9.56 -8.06 33.59
CA GLU A 97 -9.91 -6.66 33.32
C GLU A 97 -8.73 -5.95 32.61
N PRO A 98 -8.98 -5.16 31.54
CA PRO A 98 -7.92 -4.51 30.78
C PRO A 98 -7.27 -3.41 31.61
N LYS A 99 -6.17 -3.75 32.30
CA LYS A 99 -5.33 -2.80 33.03
C LYS A 99 -4.88 -1.69 32.08
N THR A 100 -5.10 -0.44 32.47
CA THR A 100 -4.82 0.76 31.67
C THR A 100 -3.36 0.80 31.21
N GLY A 101 -3.13 0.38 29.96
CA GLY A 101 -1.83 0.24 29.33
C GLY A 101 -1.85 0.89 27.95
N ARG A 102 -0.80 1.70 27.70
CA ARG A 102 -0.52 2.50 26.49
C ARG A 102 -1.15 1.95 25.20
N ARG A 103 -1.97 2.77 24.52
CA ARG A 103 -2.52 2.47 23.18
C ARG A 103 -1.39 2.13 22.19
N HIS A 104 -1.64 1.17 21.29
CA HIS A 104 -0.74 0.82 20.20
C HIS A 104 -0.91 1.83 19.05
N PRO A 105 0.15 2.31 18.35
CA PRO A 105 0.04 3.46 17.44
C PRO A 105 -0.67 3.24 16.10
N LEU A 106 -1.29 2.07 15.88
CA LEU A 106 -1.79 1.60 14.57
C LEU A 106 -3.19 0.97 14.67
N ALA A 107 -4.01 1.41 15.62
CA ALA A 107 -5.42 1.03 15.72
C ALA A 107 -6.27 2.30 15.66
N TRP A 108 -6.82 2.58 14.48
CA TRP A 108 -7.75 3.69 14.27
C TRP A 108 -9.15 3.25 14.72
N ASP A 109 -9.52 3.58 15.95
CA ASP A 109 -10.88 3.36 16.47
C ASP A 109 -11.85 4.31 15.73
N ARG A 110 -12.32 3.93 14.53
CA ARG A 110 -13.21 4.74 13.68
C ARG A 110 -14.50 5.18 14.39
N ASP A 111 -15.02 4.37 15.31
CA ASP A 111 -16.21 4.71 16.10
C ASP A 111 -15.89 5.74 17.23
N ALA A 112 -14.66 6.24 17.29
CA ALA A 112 -14.15 7.28 18.17
C ALA A 112 -13.20 8.26 17.43
N GLU A 113 -13.52 8.60 16.18
CA GLU A 113 -12.90 9.75 15.50
C GLU A 113 -13.01 11.01 16.38
N ALA A 114 -11.86 11.65 16.61
CA ALA A 114 -11.82 12.86 17.42
C ALA A 114 -12.55 14.00 16.68
N PRO A 115 -13.29 14.86 17.40
CA PRO A 115 -13.80 16.10 16.81
C PRO A 115 -12.60 16.94 16.36
N LEU A 116 -12.54 17.22 15.05
CA LEU A 116 -11.55 18.12 14.48
C LEU A 116 -11.68 19.52 15.10
N ASP A 117 -10.56 20.23 15.25
CA ASP A 117 -10.58 21.65 15.62
C ASP A 117 -11.05 22.56 14.47
N GLU A 118 -10.80 23.87 14.56
CA GLU A 118 -11.24 24.81 13.52
C GLU A 118 -10.39 24.71 12.25
N ASP A 119 -9.08 24.57 12.42
CA ASP A 119 -8.07 24.56 11.35
C ASP A 119 -8.06 23.18 10.66
N GLU A 120 -8.04 22.09 11.45
CA GLU A 120 -8.15 20.71 10.96
C GLU A 120 -9.41 20.49 10.12
N ARG A 121 -10.53 21.14 10.51
CA ARG A 121 -11.81 21.03 9.82
C ARG A 121 -11.85 21.83 8.52
N GLU A 122 -11.15 22.96 8.44
CA GLU A 122 -11.02 23.72 7.19
C GLU A 122 -10.17 22.94 6.17
N GLU A 123 -9.03 22.38 6.59
CA GLU A 123 -8.20 21.49 5.77
C GLU A 123 -9.00 20.25 5.30
N ASN A 124 -9.70 19.56 6.20
CA ASN A 124 -10.53 18.42 5.87
C ASN A 124 -11.59 18.75 4.81
N ASN A 125 -12.24 19.91 4.92
CA ASN A 125 -13.25 20.36 3.94
C ASN A 125 -12.63 20.69 2.58
N ALA A 126 -11.43 21.27 2.54
CA ALA A 126 -10.70 21.50 1.29
C ALA A 126 -10.33 20.18 0.60
N ILE A 127 -9.82 19.19 1.36
CA ILE A 127 -9.51 17.85 0.84
C ILE A 127 -10.80 17.16 0.34
N LEU A 128 -11.90 17.19 1.10
CA LEU A 128 -13.19 16.65 0.67
C LEU A 128 -13.66 17.29 -0.65
N SER A 129 -13.53 18.61 -0.80
CA SER A 129 -13.94 19.32 -2.01
C SER A 129 -13.18 18.87 -3.25
N LEU A 130 -11.90 18.50 -3.10
CA LEU A 130 -11.06 17.97 -4.18
C LEU A 130 -11.32 16.48 -4.45
N VAL A 131 -11.59 15.67 -3.41
CA VAL A 131 -11.90 14.24 -3.56
C VAL A 131 -13.30 14.00 -4.14
N LEU A 132 -14.27 14.88 -3.86
CA LEU A 132 -15.67 14.74 -4.24
C LEU A 132 -16.08 15.63 -5.43
N ASP A 133 -15.10 16.15 -6.18
CA ASP A 133 -15.34 16.86 -7.44
C ASP A 133 -16.09 15.94 -8.43
N PRO A 134 -17.26 16.35 -8.96
CA PRO A 134 -18.04 15.53 -9.89
C PRO A 134 -17.31 15.22 -11.22
N ALA A 135 -16.30 15.99 -11.62
CA ALA A 135 -15.50 15.76 -12.83
C ALA A 135 -14.53 14.57 -12.71
N VAL A 136 -14.04 14.28 -11.50
CA VAL A 136 -13.05 13.23 -11.22
C VAL A 136 -13.71 12.02 -10.54
N ASP A 137 -13.12 10.83 -10.65
CA ASP A 137 -13.50 9.68 -9.81
C ASP A 137 -12.89 9.84 -8.40
N PRO A 138 -13.68 9.77 -7.31
CA PRO A 138 -13.16 9.98 -5.96
C PRO A 138 -12.02 9.04 -5.54
N LEU A 139 -11.95 7.83 -6.10
CA LEU A 139 -10.84 6.92 -5.82
C LEU A 139 -9.54 7.41 -6.47
N VAL A 140 -9.65 7.94 -7.69
CA VAL A 140 -8.54 8.50 -8.47
C VAL A 140 -8.10 9.85 -7.91
N ALA A 141 -9.05 10.70 -7.49
CA ALA A 141 -8.76 11.96 -6.81
C ALA A 141 -7.99 11.72 -5.49
N LEU A 142 -8.44 10.76 -4.67
CA LEU A 142 -7.74 10.41 -3.43
C LEU A 142 -6.34 9.82 -3.67
N ALA A 143 -6.18 8.97 -4.68
CA ALA A 143 -4.88 8.44 -5.09
C ALA A 143 -3.92 9.53 -5.61
N ARG A 144 -4.44 10.51 -6.36
CA ARG A 144 -3.67 11.66 -6.82
C ARG A 144 -3.21 12.52 -5.63
N LEU A 145 -4.12 12.84 -4.70
CA LEU A 145 -3.81 13.66 -3.53
C LEU A 145 -2.83 12.98 -2.57
N SER A 146 -2.88 11.65 -2.37
CA SER A 146 -1.92 10.96 -1.50
C SER A 146 -0.50 10.99 -2.06
N VAL A 147 -0.35 10.91 -3.39
CA VAL A 147 0.93 11.05 -4.11
C VAL A 147 1.42 12.49 -4.10
N GLU A 148 0.57 13.45 -4.44
CA GLU A 148 0.95 14.88 -4.46
C GLU A 148 1.33 15.38 -3.05
N SER A 149 0.68 14.87 -1.99
CA SER A 149 1.07 15.11 -0.59
C SER A 149 2.46 14.53 -0.27
N ILE A 150 2.66 13.22 -0.40
CA ILE A 150 3.93 12.60 0.03
C ILE A 150 5.14 13.06 -0.78
N VAL A 151 4.95 13.44 -2.05
CA VAL A 151 6.01 13.98 -2.90
C VAL A 151 6.22 15.49 -2.66
N GLY A 152 5.16 16.24 -2.37
CA GLY A 152 5.19 17.70 -2.22
C GLY A 152 5.56 18.21 -0.83
N SER A 153 4.92 17.68 0.23
CA SER A 153 5.17 18.05 1.64
C SER A 153 6.08 17.06 2.37
N GLY A 154 6.16 15.81 1.89
CA GLY A 154 6.80 14.71 2.62
C GLY A 154 5.89 14.08 3.68
N GLU A 155 4.60 14.42 3.69
CA GLU A 155 3.65 14.01 4.72
C GLU A 155 2.53 13.13 4.12
N VAL A 156 2.16 12.05 4.83
CA VAL A 156 1.13 11.10 4.39
C VAL A 156 -0.25 11.73 4.61
N LEU A 157 -1.04 11.83 3.54
CA LEU A 157 -2.40 12.34 3.58
C LEU A 157 -3.25 11.54 4.59
N ALA A 158 -3.83 12.23 5.57
CA ALA A 158 -4.84 11.63 6.45
C ALA A 158 -6.13 11.34 5.65
N ALA A 159 -6.83 10.24 5.96
CA ALA A 159 -8.12 9.97 5.34
C ALA A 159 -9.17 11.00 5.82
N PRO A 160 -9.76 11.82 4.94
CA PRO A 160 -10.64 12.89 5.38
C PRO A 160 -11.96 12.35 5.96
N GLN A 161 -12.37 12.90 7.10
CA GLN A 161 -13.66 12.64 7.73
C GLN A 161 -14.78 13.08 6.79
N GLY A 162 -15.85 12.29 6.68
CA GLY A 162 -17.01 12.59 5.83
C GLY A 162 -16.98 11.96 4.43
N LEU A 163 -15.96 11.17 4.09
CA LEU A 163 -15.96 10.39 2.85
C LEU A 163 -17.14 9.41 2.73
N PRO A 164 -17.64 9.13 1.51
CA PRO A 164 -18.75 8.21 1.28
C PRO A 164 -18.55 6.81 1.89
N ASP A 165 -19.64 6.21 2.37
CA ASP A 165 -19.70 4.84 2.91
C ASP A 165 -18.99 3.79 2.04
N ALA A 166 -19.05 3.95 0.71
CA ALA A 166 -18.41 3.05 -0.26
C ALA A 166 -16.86 3.04 -0.14
N MET A 167 -16.27 4.07 0.46
CA MET A 167 -14.83 4.24 0.71
C MET A 167 -14.46 3.94 2.18
N THR A 168 -15.34 4.25 3.14
CA THR A 168 -15.08 4.18 4.59
C THR A 168 -15.61 2.92 5.29
N ARG A 169 -16.56 2.21 4.67
CA ARG A 169 -17.13 0.95 5.20
C ARG A 169 -16.77 -0.29 4.38
N ARG A 170 -16.35 -0.13 3.12
CA ARG A 170 -15.80 -1.22 2.31
C ARG A 170 -14.33 -1.46 2.63
N ARG A 171 -13.92 -2.72 2.61
CA ARG A 171 -12.50 -3.15 2.51
C ARG A 171 -12.33 -3.92 1.20
N ALA A 172 -11.26 -3.66 0.47
CA ALA A 172 -10.88 -4.37 -0.75
C ALA A 172 -9.36 -4.21 -0.97
N GLY A 173 -8.72 -5.15 -1.66
CA GLY A 173 -7.38 -4.91 -2.19
C GLY A 173 -7.44 -3.86 -3.30
N THR A 174 -6.41 -3.02 -3.43
CA THR A 174 -6.30 -2.04 -4.51
C THR A 174 -4.91 -2.03 -5.12
N PHE A 175 -4.80 -1.59 -6.37
CA PHE A 175 -3.52 -1.21 -6.99
C PHE A 175 -3.64 0.22 -7.49
N VAL A 176 -2.76 1.10 -7.00
CA VAL A 176 -2.60 2.45 -7.56
C VAL A 176 -1.46 2.41 -8.56
N SER A 177 -1.74 2.86 -9.79
CA SER A 177 -0.76 2.85 -10.88
C SER A 177 -0.57 4.26 -11.43
N LEU A 178 0.69 4.67 -11.50
CA LEU A 178 1.17 5.96 -11.98
C LEU A 178 1.79 5.77 -13.36
N HIS A 179 1.40 6.59 -14.32
CA HIS A 179 1.94 6.57 -15.67
C HIS A 179 2.46 7.95 -16.07
N LYS A 180 3.49 7.99 -16.91
CA LYS A 180 4.10 9.20 -17.47
C LYS A 180 4.27 8.99 -18.97
N GLU A 181 3.73 9.89 -19.80
CA GLU A 181 3.66 9.70 -21.26
C GLU A 181 3.06 8.33 -21.68
N GLY A 182 2.07 7.85 -20.92
CA GLY A 182 1.46 6.51 -21.11
C GLY A 182 2.32 5.31 -20.70
N LYS A 183 3.56 5.52 -20.22
CA LYS A 183 4.47 4.46 -19.73
C LYS A 183 4.33 4.32 -18.22
N LEU A 184 4.43 3.10 -17.70
CA LEU A 184 4.39 2.86 -16.25
C LEU A 184 5.54 3.59 -15.54
N ARG A 185 5.22 4.37 -14.50
CA ARG A 185 6.14 5.16 -13.66
C ARG A 185 6.21 4.66 -12.21
N GLY A 186 5.18 3.94 -11.77
CA GLY A 186 5.09 3.24 -10.48
C GLY A 186 3.77 2.49 -10.36
N CYS A 187 3.73 1.34 -9.69
CA CYS A 187 2.49 0.61 -9.40
C CYS A 187 2.68 -0.30 -8.19
N ILE A 188 1.96 0.00 -7.10
CA ILE A 188 1.92 -0.80 -5.87
C ILE A 188 0.47 -1.06 -5.50
N GLY A 189 0.24 -2.21 -4.85
CA GLY A 189 -1.08 -2.61 -4.42
C GLY A 189 -1.09 -3.85 -3.54
N THR A 190 -2.25 -4.10 -2.93
CA THR A 190 -2.51 -5.20 -2.01
C THR A 190 -3.50 -6.20 -2.60
N ILE A 191 -3.19 -7.50 -2.45
CA ILE A 191 -4.04 -8.60 -2.96
C ILE A 191 -5.29 -8.77 -2.10
N ALA A 192 -5.19 -8.48 -0.80
CA ALA A 192 -6.27 -8.49 0.17
C ALA A 192 -6.10 -7.24 1.04
N PRO A 193 -7.21 -6.62 1.52
CA PRO A 193 -7.14 -5.34 2.23
C PRO A 193 -6.27 -5.43 3.48
N ALA A 194 -5.25 -4.57 3.55
CA ALA A 194 -4.36 -4.42 4.68
C ALA A 194 -4.86 -3.35 5.67
N GLN A 195 -5.56 -2.31 5.19
CA GLN A 195 -5.99 -1.15 5.97
C GLN A 195 -7.42 -1.30 6.54
N SER A 196 -7.90 -0.34 7.33
CA SER A 196 -9.23 -0.39 7.96
C SER A 196 -10.35 -0.21 6.93
N CYS A 197 -10.14 0.63 5.92
CA CYS A 197 -11.09 0.93 4.86
C CYS A 197 -10.43 1.13 3.48
N LEU A 198 -11.24 1.17 2.42
CA LEU A 198 -10.80 1.38 1.04
C LEU A 198 -10.12 2.74 0.82
N ALA A 199 -10.52 3.79 1.55
CA ALA A 199 -9.86 5.09 1.47
C ALA A 199 -8.38 5.04 1.91
N GLU A 200 -8.13 4.48 3.09
CA GLU A 200 -6.77 4.25 3.62
C GLU A 200 -5.93 3.35 2.69
N GLU A 201 -6.55 2.29 2.15
CA GLU A 201 -5.88 1.36 1.23
C GLU A 201 -5.38 2.08 -0.02
N ILE A 202 -6.20 2.99 -0.59
CA ILE A 202 -5.83 3.81 -1.74
C ILE A 202 -4.75 4.83 -1.39
N ILE A 203 -4.86 5.50 -0.24
CA ILE A 203 -3.86 6.45 0.24
C ILE A 203 -2.49 5.77 0.34
N MET A 204 -2.41 4.65 1.08
CA MET A 204 -1.15 3.96 1.35
C MET A 204 -0.56 3.29 0.09
N ASN A 205 -1.38 2.70 -0.78
CA ASN A 205 -0.89 2.16 -2.05
C ASN A 205 -0.47 3.26 -3.03
N GLY A 206 -1.10 4.43 -3.01
CA GLY A 206 -0.67 5.61 -3.77
C GLY A 206 0.68 6.12 -3.30
N VAL A 207 0.85 6.30 -1.99
CA VAL A 207 2.15 6.64 -1.36
C VAL A 207 3.24 5.67 -1.83
N ALA A 208 3.05 4.37 -1.62
CA ALA A 208 4.05 3.35 -1.97
C ALA A 208 4.31 3.27 -3.49
N ALA A 209 3.30 3.51 -4.34
CA ALA A 209 3.49 3.58 -5.79
C ALA A 209 4.39 4.76 -6.23
N ALA A 210 4.46 5.83 -5.43
CA ALA A 210 5.35 6.97 -5.66
C ALA A 210 6.72 6.84 -4.99
N THR A 211 6.82 6.17 -3.83
CA THR A 211 8.02 6.19 -2.96
C THR A 211 8.74 4.85 -2.79
N GLU A 212 8.09 3.71 -3.07
CA GLU A 212 8.57 2.37 -2.66
C GLU A 212 8.62 1.32 -3.79
N ASP A 213 8.14 1.62 -5.01
CA ASP A 213 8.21 0.68 -6.14
C ASP A 213 9.67 0.38 -6.54
N PRO A 214 10.19 -0.85 -6.31
CA PRO A 214 11.61 -1.16 -6.48
C PRO A 214 12.06 -1.20 -7.94
N ARG A 215 11.15 -1.02 -8.90
CA ARG A 215 11.46 -0.92 -10.34
C ARG A 215 11.88 0.48 -10.77
N PHE A 216 11.58 1.51 -9.97
CA PHE A 216 11.73 2.91 -10.34
C PHE A 216 12.41 3.73 -9.22
N PRO A 217 13.06 4.86 -9.55
CA PRO A 217 13.37 5.86 -8.53
C PRO A 217 12.08 6.51 -8.01
N GLN A 218 12.12 7.06 -6.79
CA GLN A 218 11.00 7.81 -6.21
C GLN A 218 10.51 8.92 -7.16
N VAL A 219 9.21 9.18 -7.17
CA VAL A 219 8.59 10.29 -7.92
C VAL A 219 9.08 11.62 -7.37
N ARG A 220 9.37 12.57 -8.26
CA ARG A 220 9.80 13.92 -7.89
C ARG A 220 8.69 14.96 -8.06
N PRO A 221 8.73 16.10 -7.35
CA PRO A 221 7.77 17.19 -7.52
C PRO A 221 7.63 17.68 -8.97
N ASP A 222 8.73 17.73 -9.73
CA ASP A 222 8.75 18.13 -11.14
C ASP A 222 8.06 17.13 -12.09
N GLU A 223 7.67 15.95 -11.60
CA GLU A 223 6.93 14.98 -12.41
C GLU A 223 5.41 15.04 -12.22
N LEU A 224 4.91 15.58 -11.10
CA LEU A 224 3.53 15.37 -10.63
C LEU A 224 2.45 15.76 -11.65
N ASP A 225 2.60 16.92 -12.30
CA ASP A 225 1.65 17.40 -13.32
C ASP A 225 1.70 16.58 -14.63
N THR A 226 2.80 15.85 -14.88
CA THR A 226 2.96 14.94 -16.03
C THR A 226 2.49 13.51 -15.74
N LEU A 227 2.03 13.22 -14.52
CA LEU A 227 1.54 11.90 -14.14
C LEU A 227 0.04 11.76 -14.41
N SER A 228 -0.32 10.61 -15.00
CA SER A 228 -1.68 10.09 -14.98
C SER A 228 -1.84 8.91 -14.01
N TYR A 229 -3.03 8.77 -13.45
CA TYR A 229 -3.35 7.94 -12.28
C TYR A 229 -4.50 6.98 -12.59
N SER A 230 -4.37 5.74 -12.15
CA SER A 230 -5.48 4.77 -12.19
C SER A 230 -5.53 3.93 -10.92
N VAL A 231 -6.74 3.61 -10.45
CA VAL A 231 -6.99 2.76 -9.28
C VAL A 231 -7.75 1.52 -9.71
N ASP A 232 -7.12 0.36 -9.58
CA ASP A 232 -7.74 -0.94 -9.79
C ASP A 232 -8.23 -1.47 -8.43
N VAL A 233 -9.55 -1.58 -8.25
CA VAL A 233 -10.18 -2.11 -7.03
C VAL A 233 -10.57 -3.57 -7.23
N LEU A 234 -10.09 -4.44 -6.36
CA LEU A 234 -10.33 -5.89 -6.46
C LEU A 234 -11.70 -6.27 -5.88
N GLY A 235 -12.35 -7.23 -6.53
CA GLY A 235 -13.44 -8.02 -5.94
C GLY A 235 -12.95 -8.98 -4.86
N GLU A 236 -13.88 -9.60 -4.15
CA GLU A 236 -13.56 -10.67 -3.20
C GLU A 236 -13.11 -11.94 -3.98
N PRO A 237 -11.97 -12.57 -3.66
CA PRO A 237 -11.51 -13.74 -4.39
C PRO A 237 -12.38 -14.99 -4.17
N GLU A 238 -12.97 -15.49 -5.25
CA GLU A 238 -13.73 -16.74 -5.27
C GLU A 238 -12.78 -17.93 -5.51
N PRO A 239 -12.93 -19.09 -4.82
CA PRO A 239 -12.18 -20.30 -5.17
C PRO A 239 -12.55 -20.80 -6.57
N VAL A 240 -11.58 -21.40 -7.27
CA VAL A 240 -11.78 -21.98 -8.60
C VAL A 240 -11.72 -23.51 -8.54
N ASP A 241 -12.83 -24.17 -8.84
CA ASP A 241 -12.95 -25.64 -8.85
C ASP A 241 -12.63 -26.26 -10.23
N SER A 242 -12.76 -25.48 -11.31
CA SER A 242 -12.48 -25.91 -12.69
C SER A 242 -11.89 -24.75 -13.50
N LEU A 243 -10.94 -25.05 -14.39
CA LEU A 243 -10.34 -24.04 -15.29
C LEU A 243 -11.37 -23.38 -16.22
N GLU A 244 -12.52 -24.01 -16.46
CA GLU A 244 -13.66 -23.45 -17.20
C GLU A 244 -14.33 -22.26 -16.50
N GLN A 245 -14.00 -22.02 -15.22
CA GLN A 245 -14.47 -20.85 -14.45
C GLN A 245 -13.55 -19.63 -14.60
N LEU A 246 -12.41 -19.76 -15.30
CA LEU A 246 -11.45 -18.69 -15.57
C LEU A 246 -11.60 -18.17 -17.00
N ASP A 247 -11.44 -16.86 -17.14
CA ASP A 247 -11.47 -16.10 -18.39
C ASP A 247 -10.43 -14.98 -18.25
N PRO A 248 -9.30 -15.02 -18.98
CA PRO A 248 -8.22 -14.04 -18.80
C PRO A 248 -8.63 -12.59 -19.10
N ALA A 249 -9.66 -12.36 -19.91
CA ALA A 249 -10.15 -11.02 -20.22
C ALA A 249 -11.07 -10.45 -19.13
N ARG A 250 -11.68 -11.31 -18.29
CA ARG A 250 -12.63 -10.90 -17.25
C ARG A 250 -12.09 -11.02 -15.83
N TYR A 251 -11.44 -12.13 -15.52
CA TYR A 251 -11.03 -12.50 -14.18
C TYR A 251 -9.52 -12.44 -14.03
N GLY A 252 -9.04 -11.76 -12.99
CA GLY A 252 -7.69 -11.97 -12.49
C GLY A 252 -7.60 -13.32 -11.76
N VAL A 253 -6.41 -13.88 -11.67
CA VAL A 253 -6.14 -15.15 -10.98
C VAL A 253 -5.14 -14.96 -9.84
N ILE A 254 -5.40 -15.63 -8.72
CA ILE A 254 -4.48 -15.76 -7.59
C ILE A 254 -4.06 -17.23 -7.52
N VAL A 255 -2.76 -17.46 -7.40
CA VAL A 255 -2.18 -18.78 -7.12
C VAL A 255 -1.62 -18.79 -5.70
N THR A 256 -1.92 -19.82 -4.92
CA THR A 256 -1.43 -19.96 -3.53
C THR A 256 -0.91 -21.38 -3.27
N ARG A 257 0.33 -21.50 -2.76
CA ARG A 257 0.93 -22.78 -2.35
C ARG A 257 1.81 -22.58 -1.11
N GLY A 258 1.29 -22.94 0.06
CA GLY A 258 1.94 -22.65 1.34
C GLY A 258 2.10 -21.14 1.54
N PHE A 259 3.33 -20.68 1.78
CA PHE A 259 3.65 -19.25 1.90
C PHE A 259 3.85 -18.54 0.54
N LYS A 260 3.94 -19.27 -0.57
CA LYS A 260 4.04 -18.67 -1.91
C LYS A 260 2.65 -18.22 -2.37
N ARG A 261 2.51 -16.93 -2.72
CA ARG A 261 1.29 -16.38 -3.33
C ARG A 261 1.67 -15.46 -4.50
N GLY A 262 0.89 -15.48 -5.57
CA GLY A 262 1.04 -14.59 -6.71
C GLY A 262 -0.30 -14.22 -7.31
N LEU A 263 -0.38 -13.04 -7.91
CA LEU A 263 -1.58 -12.51 -8.55
C LEU A 263 -1.26 -12.07 -9.98
N LEU A 264 -2.22 -12.25 -10.87
CA LEU A 264 -2.26 -11.61 -12.18
C LEU A 264 -3.64 -10.95 -12.38
N LEU A 265 -3.64 -9.71 -12.86
CA LEU A 265 -4.85 -8.96 -13.20
C LEU A 265 -5.48 -9.52 -14.50
N PRO A 266 -6.77 -9.27 -14.76
CA PRO A 266 -7.39 -9.54 -16.06
C PRO A 266 -6.88 -8.58 -17.14
N ASP A 267 -7.21 -8.90 -18.40
CA ASP A 267 -7.08 -8.03 -19.57
C ASP A 267 -5.66 -7.48 -19.77
N LEU A 268 -4.70 -8.41 -19.92
CA LEU A 268 -3.28 -8.11 -20.11
C LEU A 268 -2.81 -8.60 -21.49
N GLU A 269 -2.12 -7.71 -22.22
CA GLU A 269 -1.57 -8.00 -23.54
C GLU A 269 -0.63 -9.23 -23.50
N GLY A 270 -0.87 -10.20 -24.39
CA GLY A 270 -0.10 -11.43 -24.49
C GLY A 270 -0.45 -12.52 -23.46
N VAL A 271 -1.60 -12.41 -22.77
CA VAL A 271 -2.11 -13.43 -21.83
C VAL A 271 -3.41 -14.05 -22.36
N ASP A 272 -3.31 -14.67 -23.54
CA ASP A 272 -4.48 -15.14 -24.31
C ASP A 272 -5.16 -16.40 -23.74
N THR A 273 -4.51 -17.15 -22.85
CA THR A 273 -5.09 -18.38 -22.27
C THR A 273 -5.01 -18.45 -20.75
N VAL A 274 -5.96 -19.19 -20.16
CA VAL A 274 -5.99 -19.54 -18.73
C VAL A 274 -4.69 -20.19 -18.26
N MET A 275 -4.04 -20.99 -19.12
CA MET A 275 -2.78 -21.66 -18.78
C MET A 275 -1.61 -20.67 -18.71
N ASP A 276 -1.55 -19.70 -19.62
CA ASP A 276 -0.54 -18.63 -19.58
C ASP A 276 -0.76 -17.73 -18.35
N GLN A 277 -2.02 -17.39 -18.07
CA GLN A 277 -2.41 -16.60 -16.90
C GLN A 277 -1.94 -17.25 -15.59
N ILE A 278 -2.21 -18.56 -15.42
CA ILE A 278 -1.77 -19.34 -14.26
C ILE A 278 -0.24 -19.50 -14.24
N ALA A 279 0.41 -19.74 -15.38
CA ALA A 279 1.86 -19.92 -15.46
C ALA A 279 2.62 -18.64 -15.04
N ILE A 280 2.18 -17.47 -15.54
CA ILE A 280 2.74 -16.16 -15.17
C ILE A 280 2.47 -15.87 -13.68
N ALA A 281 1.27 -16.19 -13.17
CA ALA A 281 0.98 -16.05 -11.74
C ALA A 281 1.86 -16.97 -10.86
N LYS A 282 2.09 -18.23 -11.26
CA LYS A 282 3.03 -19.15 -10.59
C LYS A 282 4.47 -18.63 -10.63
N GLN A 283 4.92 -18.11 -11.77
CA GLN A 283 6.24 -17.50 -11.91
C GLN A 283 6.42 -16.30 -10.97
N LYS A 284 5.42 -15.40 -10.88
CA LYS A 284 5.41 -14.28 -9.93
C LYS A 284 5.42 -14.74 -8.46
N ALA A 285 4.81 -15.89 -8.16
CA ALA A 285 4.81 -16.50 -6.83
C ALA A 285 6.08 -17.32 -6.51
N GLY A 286 6.99 -17.53 -7.47
CA GLY A 286 8.11 -18.48 -7.34
C GLY A 286 7.66 -19.95 -7.20
N ILE A 287 6.47 -20.30 -7.66
CA ILE A 287 5.92 -21.67 -7.70
C ILE A 287 6.37 -22.32 -9.02
N ALA A 288 6.86 -23.57 -8.99
CA ALA A 288 7.27 -24.24 -10.23
C ALA A 288 6.05 -24.63 -11.11
N PRO A 289 6.18 -24.76 -12.44
CA PRO A 289 5.04 -24.96 -13.34
C PRO A 289 4.20 -26.20 -13.00
N ASP A 290 4.86 -27.27 -12.56
CA ASP A 290 4.31 -28.57 -12.16
C ASP A 290 3.82 -28.63 -10.70
N GLU A 291 4.13 -27.64 -9.86
CA GLU A 291 3.66 -27.60 -8.47
C GLU A 291 2.16 -27.23 -8.39
N ASP A 292 1.33 -28.10 -7.81
CA ASP A 292 -0.10 -27.80 -7.51
C ASP A 292 -0.28 -26.53 -6.67
N ALA A 293 -1.24 -25.68 -7.03
CA ALA A 293 -1.57 -24.47 -6.28
C ALA A 293 -3.08 -24.33 -6.14
N ARG A 294 -3.57 -23.81 -5.01
CA ARG A 294 -4.95 -23.36 -4.88
C ARG A 294 -5.13 -22.14 -5.80
N LEU A 295 -6.18 -22.19 -6.62
CA LEU A 295 -6.59 -21.12 -7.51
C LEU A 295 -7.75 -20.32 -6.90
N GLU A 296 -7.69 -19.01 -7.04
CA GLU A 296 -8.80 -18.10 -6.77
C GLU A 296 -8.96 -17.16 -7.97
N ARG A 297 -10.18 -16.74 -8.29
CA ARG A 297 -10.50 -15.74 -9.32
C ARG A 297 -11.08 -14.49 -8.67
N PHE A 298 -10.88 -13.33 -9.30
CA PHE A 298 -11.47 -12.07 -8.85
C PHE A 298 -11.74 -11.15 -10.03
N GLU A 299 -12.79 -10.33 -9.94
CA GLU A 299 -13.01 -9.23 -10.89
C GLU A 299 -12.25 -7.97 -10.45
N VAL A 300 -11.98 -7.07 -11.38
CA VAL A 300 -11.32 -5.78 -11.12
C VAL A 300 -12.17 -4.65 -11.68
N VAL A 301 -12.42 -3.62 -10.86
CA VAL A 301 -13.01 -2.37 -11.33
C VAL A 301 -11.88 -1.35 -11.47
N ARG A 302 -11.59 -0.94 -12.71
CA ARG A 302 -10.56 0.04 -13.03
C ARG A 302 -11.15 1.45 -13.08
N HIS A 303 -10.63 2.34 -12.25
CA HIS A 303 -11.00 3.75 -12.17
C HIS A 303 -9.91 4.62 -12.79
N THR A 304 -10.25 5.45 -13.78
CA THR A 304 -9.33 6.33 -14.53
C THR A 304 -9.85 7.75 -14.77
N ARG A 305 -11.14 8.01 -14.54
CA ARG A 305 -11.81 9.27 -14.92
C ARG A 305 -11.25 10.46 -14.14
N GLY A 306 -10.73 11.45 -14.86
CA GLY A 306 -10.04 12.60 -14.27
C GLY A 306 -8.66 12.27 -13.70
N GLY A 307 -8.14 11.07 -13.99
CA GLY A 307 -6.80 10.64 -13.64
C GLY A 307 -5.73 11.13 -14.59
N ASP A 308 -6.10 11.70 -15.74
CA ASP A 308 -5.17 12.18 -16.78
C ASP A 308 -4.15 13.22 -16.27
N ALA A 309 -3.04 13.36 -16.99
CA ALA A 309 -1.99 14.32 -16.66
C ALA A 309 -2.48 15.76 -16.84
N ARG A 310 -2.07 16.68 -15.95
CA ARG A 310 -2.39 18.11 -16.05
C ARG A 310 -1.59 18.80 -17.16
N CYS A 311 -0.37 18.32 -17.41
CA CYS A 311 0.54 18.78 -18.45
C CYS A 311 0.97 17.61 -19.35
N ALA A 312 1.11 17.87 -20.65
CA ALA A 312 1.48 16.91 -21.70
C ALA A 312 2.59 17.45 -22.61
#